data_AF-E3KDG4-F1
#
_entry.id   AF-E3KDG4-F1
#
_cell.length_a   1.000
_cell.length_b   1.000
_cell.length_c   1.000
_cell.angle_alpha   90.00
_cell.angle_beta   90.00
_cell.angle_gamma   90.00
#
_symmetry.space_group_name_H-M   'P 1'
#
loop_
_entity.id
_entity.type
_entity.pdbx_description
1 polymer ?
#
loop_
_entity_poly.entity_id
_entity_poly.type
_entity_poly.pdbx_seq_one_letter_code
_entity_poly.pdbx_strand_id
1 'polypeptide(L)'
;MWTVAKVTGFGGSEQPSPQKAAKAFKELGGHLKPFSQPHGERLPVLIIDEANDFKRTDDKAICAFLNFAVRITKQESKMHVIFTSSDSFFANWLKRRVNPTHFNTLVVGDLPREEAYNYFLHVVKNHTHLSKQHKNRLESINFEIPFRMTGGRMLFIRQYVDQVHISGYFEDPMEFEPTLTARSCLEDDFRGKAKTYKKKEVLRVCQLLLDSDGYISYGGLSEELGNEVVEEMVERNLLHYRPVSRFSRDLIPPPTESVLTAQSKPALRAMEGLSKTYGKQS
;
A
#
# COMPACT_ATOMS: atom_id res chain seq x y z
N MET A 1 1.27 5.64 -28.87
CA MET A 1 0.12 4.71 -28.99
C MET A 1 0.46 3.51 -28.12
N TRP A 2 -0.21 3.35 -26.98
CA TRP A 2 0.05 2.24 -26.06
C TRP A 2 -0.85 1.07 -26.44
N THR A 3 -0.26 -0.08 -26.76
CA THR A 3 -1.04 -1.31 -26.94
C THR A 3 -1.25 -1.94 -25.57
N VAL A 4 -2.43 -1.71 -24.98
CA VAL A 4 -2.85 -2.39 -23.76
C VAL A 4 -3.41 -3.75 -24.17
N ALA A 5 -2.64 -4.81 -23.96
CA ALA A 5 -3.13 -6.17 -24.08
C ALA A 5 -3.90 -6.53 -22.81
N LYS A 6 -5.24 -6.44 -22.85
CA LYS A 6 -6.11 -7.00 -21.82
C LYS A 6 -6.20 -8.51 -22.07
N VAL A 7 -5.52 -9.31 -21.26
CA VAL A 7 -5.68 -10.77 -21.30
C VAL A 7 -6.99 -11.11 -20.59
N THR A 8 -8.05 -11.35 -21.35
CA THR A 8 -9.34 -11.85 -20.82
C THR A 8 -9.41 -13.37 -20.98
N GLY A 9 -9.52 -14.07 -19.86
CA GLY A 9 -10.12 -15.41 -19.73
C GLY A 9 -9.44 -16.56 -20.49
N PHE A 10 -8.69 -17.39 -19.76
CA PHE A 10 -8.42 -18.77 -20.22
C PHE A 10 -9.69 -19.60 -20.05
N GLY A 11 -10.50 -19.70 -21.11
CA GLY A 11 -11.53 -20.73 -21.25
C GLY A 11 -10.85 -22.07 -21.58
N GLY A 12 -10.61 -22.89 -20.56
CA GLY A 12 -10.10 -24.25 -20.73
C GLY A 12 -9.94 -24.94 -19.38
N SER A 13 -10.65 -26.05 -19.18
CA SER A 13 -10.71 -26.85 -17.95
C SER A 13 -9.45 -27.70 -17.68
N GLU A 14 -8.28 -27.28 -18.15
CA GLU A 14 -7.00 -27.91 -17.81
C GLU A 14 -6.22 -26.99 -16.87
N GLN A 15 -5.87 -27.48 -15.68
CA GLN A 15 -4.95 -26.75 -14.83
C GLN A 15 -3.60 -26.58 -15.55
N PRO A 16 -3.10 -25.35 -15.70
CA PRO A 16 -1.82 -25.11 -16.37
C PRO A 16 -0.68 -25.76 -15.58
N SER A 17 0.10 -26.63 -16.23
CA SER A 17 1.25 -27.26 -15.60
C SER A 17 2.48 -26.32 -15.65
N PRO A 18 3.41 -26.40 -14.67
CA PRO A 18 4.65 -25.61 -14.68
C PRO A 18 5.46 -25.74 -15.96
N GLN A 19 5.40 -26.91 -16.61
CA GLN A 19 6.06 -27.19 -17.89
C GLN A 19 5.42 -26.43 -19.06
N LYS A 20 4.08 -26.36 -19.11
CA LYS A 20 3.35 -25.55 -20.11
C LYS A 20 3.67 -24.06 -19.94
N ALA A 21 3.71 -23.57 -18.69
CA ALA A 21 4.08 -22.19 -18.39
C ALA A 21 5.53 -21.88 -18.82
N ALA A 22 6.49 -22.73 -18.47
CA ALA A 22 7.89 -22.57 -18.87
C ALA A 22 8.06 -22.53 -20.41
N LYS A 23 7.32 -23.37 -21.14
CA LYS A 23 7.33 -23.37 -22.61
C LYS A 23 6.80 -22.06 -23.17
N ALA A 24 5.65 -21.58 -22.67
CA ALA A 24 5.07 -20.31 -23.09
C ALA A 24 6.02 -19.12 -22.84
N PHE A 25 6.68 -19.07 -21.68
CA PHE A 25 7.67 -18.03 -21.39
C PHE A 25 8.92 -18.12 -22.25
N LYS A 26 9.35 -19.33 -22.63
CA LYS A 26 10.46 -19.52 -23.57
C LYS A 26 10.10 -19.00 -24.95
N GLU A 27 8.92 -19.34 -25.46
CA GLU A 27 8.41 -18.87 -26.76
C GLU A 27 8.27 -17.35 -26.78
N LEU A 28 7.63 -16.77 -25.75
CA LEU A 28 7.50 -15.32 -25.60
C LEU A 28 8.85 -14.61 -25.65
N GLY A 29 9.84 -15.09 -24.87
CA GLY A 29 11.19 -14.51 -24.89
C GLY A 29 11.95 -14.69 -26.21
N GLY A 30 11.61 -15.73 -26.98
CA GLY A 30 12.16 -15.97 -28.32
C GLY A 30 11.65 -14.98 -29.37
N HIS A 31 10.41 -14.49 -29.21
CA HIS A 31 9.83 -13.47 -30.10
C HIS A 31 10.29 -12.04 -29.79
N LEU A 32 10.87 -11.80 -28.61
CA LEU A 32 11.38 -10.49 -28.22
C LEU A 32 12.78 -10.25 -28.80
N LYS A 33 12.95 -9.12 -29.49
CA LYS A 33 14.25 -8.68 -29.99
C LYS A 33 15.07 -8.04 -28.86
N PRO A 34 16.37 -8.35 -28.72
CA PRO A 34 17.26 -7.62 -27.83
C PRO A 34 17.28 -6.13 -28.17
N PHE A 35 17.49 -5.29 -27.16
CA PHE A 35 17.71 -3.87 -27.40
C PHE A 35 18.95 -3.66 -28.30
N SER A 36 18.79 -2.89 -29.37
CA SER A 36 19.90 -2.44 -30.21
C SER A 36 19.74 -0.94 -30.52
N GLN A 37 20.83 -0.19 -30.46
CA GLN A 37 20.88 1.20 -30.95
C GLN A 37 21.85 1.29 -32.15
N PRO A 38 21.47 2.05 -33.20
CA PRO A 38 21.08 3.47 -33.09
C PRO A 38 19.61 3.86 -33.37
N HIS A 39 18.69 2.94 -33.72
CA HIS A 39 17.34 3.30 -34.24
C HIS A 39 16.14 3.02 -33.31
N GLY A 40 16.28 3.27 -32.01
CA GLY A 40 15.17 3.85 -31.22
C GLY A 40 13.93 3.01 -30.86
N GLU A 41 13.93 1.68 -30.93
CA GLU A 41 12.80 0.92 -30.37
C GLU A 41 12.91 0.88 -28.83
N ARG A 42 11.93 1.52 -28.14
CA ARG A 42 11.80 1.42 -26.69
C ARG A 42 11.54 -0.04 -26.30
N LEU A 43 12.27 -0.52 -25.29
CA LEU A 43 12.04 -1.83 -24.73
C LEU A 43 10.58 -1.97 -24.26
N PRO A 44 9.91 -3.10 -24.57
CA PRO A 44 8.63 -3.42 -23.98
C PRO A 44 8.67 -3.36 -22.46
N VAL A 45 7.55 -2.99 -21.85
CA VAL A 45 7.38 -2.97 -20.39
C VAL A 45 6.20 -3.86 -20.04
N LEU A 46 6.44 -4.89 -19.24
CA LEU A 46 5.41 -5.72 -18.62
C LEU A 46 5.13 -5.17 -17.22
N ILE A 47 3.92 -4.72 -16.98
CA ILE A 47 3.45 -4.28 -15.66
C ILE A 47 2.50 -5.35 -15.14
N ILE A 48 2.75 -5.83 -13.92
CA ILE A 48 1.89 -6.78 -13.22
C ILE A 48 1.39 -6.12 -11.96
N ASP A 49 0.09 -5.89 -11.94
CA ASP A 49 -0.62 -5.34 -10.79
C ASP A 49 -1.02 -6.42 -9.80
N GLU A 50 -1.11 -6.05 -8.53
CA GLU A 50 -1.37 -6.95 -7.39
C GLU A 50 -0.46 -8.20 -7.40
N ALA A 51 0.84 -7.99 -7.66
CA ALA A 51 1.82 -9.07 -7.76
C ALA A 51 1.96 -9.90 -6.46
N ASN A 52 1.47 -9.41 -5.32
CA ASN A 52 1.31 -10.17 -4.08
C ASN A 52 0.48 -11.44 -4.24
N ASP A 53 -0.44 -11.52 -5.19
CA ASP A 53 -1.20 -12.73 -5.45
C ASP A 53 -0.32 -13.92 -5.89
N PHE A 54 0.90 -13.65 -6.37
CA PHE A 54 1.89 -14.70 -6.61
C PHE A 54 2.25 -15.52 -5.38
N LYS A 55 2.07 -14.98 -4.17
CA LYS A 55 2.28 -15.73 -2.92
C LYS A 55 1.36 -16.95 -2.80
N ARG A 56 0.21 -16.95 -3.52
CA ARG A 56 -0.77 -18.05 -3.52
C ARG A 56 -0.54 -19.06 -4.66
N THR A 57 0.42 -18.80 -5.54
CA THR A 57 0.70 -19.63 -6.72
C THR A 57 1.66 -20.77 -6.36
N ASP A 58 1.57 -21.90 -7.08
CA ASP A 58 2.52 -23.02 -6.95
C ASP A 58 3.97 -22.55 -7.07
N ASP A 59 4.81 -23.04 -6.15
CA ASP A 59 6.21 -22.61 -6.02
C ASP A 59 7.03 -22.88 -7.29
N LYS A 60 6.76 -23.97 -8.02
CA LYS A 60 7.50 -24.27 -9.25
C LYS A 60 7.09 -23.33 -10.38
N ALA A 61 5.79 -23.08 -10.52
CA ALA A 61 5.28 -22.16 -11.53
C ALA A 61 5.80 -20.73 -11.32
N ILE A 62 5.79 -20.22 -10.08
CA ILE A 62 6.29 -18.88 -9.79
C ILE A 62 7.80 -18.78 -9.94
N CYS A 63 8.56 -19.80 -9.54
CA CYS A 63 10.01 -19.82 -9.77
C CYS A 63 10.34 -19.79 -11.27
N ALA A 64 9.59 -20.51 -12.10
CA ALA A 64 9.77 -20.48 -13.55
C ALA A 64 9.52 -19.08 -14.13
N PHE A 65 8.46 -18.40 -13.67
CA PHE A 65 8.16 -17.03 -14.09
C PHE A 65 9.24 -16.04 -13.64
N LEU A 66 9.68 -16.09 -12.38
CA LEU A 66 10.70 -15.18 -11.86
C LEU A 66 12.05 -15.40 -12.56
N ASN A 67 12.42 -16.64 -12.86
CA ASN A 67 13.60 -16.95 -13.67
C ASN A 67 13.49 -16.38 -15.08
N PHE A 68 12.31 -16.46 -15.71
CA PHE A 68 12.05 -15.81 -16.98
C PHE A 68 12.22 -14.28 -16.88
N ALA A 69 11.64 -13.65 -15.85
CA ALA A 69 11.74 -12.21 -15.63
C ALA A 69 13.20 -11.76 -15.45
N VAL A 70 14.00 -12.49 -14.67
CA VAL A 70 15.44 -12.22 -14.52
C VAL A 70 16.18 -12.37 -15.85
N ARG A 71 15.93 -13.46 -16.59
CA ARG A 71 16.56 -13.71 -17.89
C ARG A 71 16.26 -12.57 -18.88
N ILE A 72 15.00 -12.22 -19.05
CA ILE A 72 14.58 -11.26 -20.09
C ILE A 72 14.98 -9.81 -19.75
N THR A 73 15.11 -9.48 -18.46
CA THR A 73 15.47 -8.13 -18.00
C THR A 73 16.97 -7.94 -17.81
N LYS A 74 17.69 -8.92 -17.24
CA LYS A 74 19.10 -8.76 -16.83
C LYS A 74 20.09 -9.44 -17.77
N GLN A 75 19.73 -10.59 -18.34
CA GLN A 75 20.64 -11.36 -19.16
C GLN A 75 20.49 -10.99 -20.64
N GLU A 76 19.25 -10.90 -21.12
CA GLU A 76 18.95 -10.68 -22.54
C GLU A 76 18.62 -9.22 -22.87
N SER A 77 18.33 -8.38 -21.86
CA SER A 77 17.99 -6.96 -22.03
C SER A 77 16.92 -6.71 -23.10
N LYS A 78 15.83 -7.48 -23.03
CA LYS A 78 14.76 -7.54 -24.03
C LYS A 78 13.45 -6.89 -23.58
N MET A 79 13.28 -6.66 -22.27
CA MET A 79 12.04 -6.12 -21.69
C MET A 79 12.32 -5.57 -20.29
N HIS A 80 11.48 -4.64 -19.83
CA HIS A 80 11.37 -4.28 -18.41
C HIS A 80 10.18 -4.98 -17.77
N VAL A 81 10.33 -5.39 -16.52
CA VAL A 81 9.24 -5.98 -15.72
C VAL A 81 9.05 -5.12 -14.48
N ILE A 82 7.83 -4.66 -14.25
CA ILE A 82 7.43 -3.88 -13.08
C ILE A 82 6.35 -4.65 -12.34
N PHE A 83 6.57 -4.88 -11.05
CA PHE A 83 5.56 -5.41 -10.15
C PHE A 83 5.00 -4.27 -9.30
N THR A 84 3.68 -4.16 -9.22
CA THR A 84 3.00 -3.31 -8.23
C THR A 84 2.31 -4.21 -7.20
N SER A 85 2.33 -3.77 -5.94
CA SER A 85 1.79 -4.54 -4.82
C SER A 85 1.45 -3.60 -3.67
N SER A 86 0.31 -3.85 -3.04
CA SER A 86 -0.13 -3.18 -1.80
C SER A 86 0.42 -3.87 -0.53
N ASP A 87 0.97 -5.07 -0.67
CA ASP A 87 1.50 -5.90 0.41
C ASP A 87 2.93 -5.49 0.78
N SER A 88 3.06 -4.91 1.96
CA SER A 88 4.34 -4.43 2.51
C SER A 88 5.42 -5.50 2.62
N PHE A 89 5.06 -6.78 2.76
CA PHE A 89 6.00 -7.90 2.82
C PHE A 89 6.27 -8.56 1.46
N PHE A 90 5.68 -8.07 0.37
CA PHE A 90 5.93 -8.61 -0.97
C PHE A 90 7.42 -8.54 -1.35
N ALA A 91 8.09 -7.43 -1.05
CA ALA A 91 9.52 -7.29 -1.29
C ALA A 91 10.35 -8.33 -0.52
N ASN A 92 10.01 -8.61 0.75
CA ASN A 92 10.67 -9.65 1.56
C ASN A 92 10.42 -11.05 0.99
N TRP A 93 9.20 -11.32 0.54
CA TRP A 93 8.87 -12.56 -0.15
C TRP A 93 9.67 -12.74 -1.44
N LEU A 94 9.85 -11.67 -2.22
CA LEU A 94 10.61 -11.69 -3.47
C LEU A 94 12.11 -11.91 -3.22
N LYS A 95 12.70 -11.27 -2.21
CA LYS A 95 14.13 -11.44 -1.82
C LYS A 95 14.50 -12.90 -1.50
N ARG A 96 13.53 -13.70 -1.03
CA ARG A 96 13.75 -15.14 -0.75
C ARG A 96 13.81 -16.00 -2.02
N ARG A 97 13.36 -15.48 -3.16
CA ARG A 97 13.23 -16.22 -4.44
C ARG A 97 14.12 -15.67 -5.55
N VAL A 98 14.42 -14.38 -5.53
CA VAL A 98 15.23 -13.68 -6.53
C VAL A 98 16.38 -12.98 -5.81
N ASN A 99 17.58 -13.06 -6.37
CA ASN A 99 18.74 -12.32 -5.87
C ASN A 99 18.38 -10.83 -5.76
N PRO A 100 18.53 -10.18 -4.58
CA PRO A 100 18.21 -8.76 -4.40
C PRO A 100 18.93 -7.82 -5.36
N THR A 101 20.08 -8.20 -5.94
CA THR A 101 20.78 -7.39 -6.95
C THR A 101 20.06 -7.36 -8.31
N HIS A 102 19.09 -8.24 -8.54
CA HIS A 102 18.36 -8.34 -9.80
C HIS A 102 17.08 -7.49 -9.85
N PHE A 103 16.69 -6.83 -8.77
CA PHE A 103 15.53 -5.94 -8.77
C PHE A 103 15.71 -4.73 -7.86
N ASN A 104 14.94 -3.69 -8.12
CA ASN A 104 14.86 -2.49 -7.29
C ASN A 104 13.44 -2.34 -6.75
N THR A 105 13.30 -1.83 -5.52
CA THR A 105 12.01 -1.55 -4.91
C THR A 105 11.84 -0.04 -4.75
N LEU A 106 10.68 0.47 -5.17
CA LEU A 106 10.27 1.84 -4.91
C LEU A 106 9.03 1.80 -4.02
N VAL A 107 9.08 2.48 -2.88
CA VAL A 107 7.92 2.61 -2.00
C VAL A 107 7.26 3.94 -2.29
N VAL A 108 6.00 3.89 -2.73
CA VAL A 108 5.18 5.08 -2.93
C VAL A 108 4.42 5.34 -1.62
N GLY A 109 4.74 6.46 -0.98
CA GLY A 109 4.03 6.93 0.21
C GLY A 109 2.82 7.79 -0.14
N ASP A 110 2.12 8.26 0.90
CA ASP A 110 1.07 9.26 0.75
C ASP A 110 1.65 10.61 0.28
N LEU A 111 0.80 11.58 -0.10
CA LEU A 111 1.30 12.91 -0.46
C LEU A 111 1.85 13.65 0.79
N PRO A 112 3.01 14.32 0.70
CA PRO A 112 3.43 15.28 1.71
C PRO A 112 2.37 16.38 1.89
N ARG A 113 2.38 17.05 3.05
CA ARG A 113 1.35 18.02 3.44
C ARG A 113 1.04 19.08 2.37
N GLU A 114 2.07 19.66 1.75
CA GLU A 114 1.91 20.68 0.71
C GLU A 114 1.28 20.12 -0.58
N GLU A 115 1.75 18.95 -1.04
CA GLU A 115 1.17 18.26 -2.20
C GLU A 115 -0.27 17.83 -1.94
N ALA A 116 -0.56 17.36 -0.71
CA ALA A 116 -1.91 17.00 -0.26
C ALA A 116 -2.86 18.21 -0.26
N TYR A 117 -2.39 19.37 0.19
CA TYR A 117 -3.17 20.61 0.17
C TYR A 117 -3.51 21.05 -1.27
N ASN A 118 -2.51 21.06 -2.15
CA ASN A 118 -2.70 21.38 -3.56
C ASN A 118 -3.67 20.42 -4.23
N TYR A 119 -3.56 19.12 -3.92
CA TYR A 119 -4.49 18.11 -4.41
C TYR A 119 -5.91 18.31 -3.86
N PHE A 120 -6.07 18.60 -2.57
CA PHE A 120 -7.36 18.91 -1.96
C PHE A 120 -8.04 20.09 -2.65
N LEU A 121 -7.35 21.21 -2.84
CA LEU A 121 -7.89 22.37 -3.56
C LEU A 121 -8.27 22.02 -5.01
N HIS A 122 -7.46 21.21 -5.68
CA HIS A 122 -7.78 20.70 -7.02
C HIS A 122 -9.08 19.88 -7.02
N VAL A 123 -9.26 18.99 -6.04
CA VAL A 123 -10.49 18.19 -5.90
C VAL A 123 -11.69 19.10 -5.65
N VAL A 124 -11.60 20.04 -4.69
CA VAL A 124 -12.69 20.98 -4.35
C VAL A 124 -13.11 21.81 -5.57
N LYS A 125 -12.14 22.40 -6.28
CA LYS A 125 -12.40 23.25 -7.45
C LYS A 125 -13.11 22.47 -8.56
N ASN A 126 -12.64 21.25 -8.85
CA ASN A 126 -13.10 20.44 -9.97
C ASN A 126 -14.26 19.48 -9.62
N HIS A 127 -14.71 19.43 -8.37
CA HIS A 127 -15.83 18.58 -7.98
C HIS A 127 -17.13 19.05 -8.65
N THR A 128 -17.74 18.16 -9.46
CA THR A 128 -18.88 18.47 -10.34
C THR A 128 -20.15 18.85 -9.58
N HIS A 129 -20.42 18.18 -8.47
CA HIS A 129 -21.70 18.30 -7.74
C HIS A 129 -21.60 19.15 -6.46
N LEU A 130 -20.42 19.68 -6.13
CA LEU A 130 -20.21 20.42 -4.89
C LEU A 130 -20.77 21.84 -5.07
N SER A 131 -21.68 22.25 -4.19
CA SER A 131 -22.30 23.57 -4.25
C SER A 131 -21.25 24.69 -4.14
N LYS A 132 -21.53 25.87 -4.72
CA LYS A 132 -20.64 27.04 -4.62
C LYS A 132 -20.36 27.43 -3.16
N GLN A 133 -21.37 27.30 -2.30
CA GLN A 133 -21.23 27.56 -0.87
C GLN A 133 -20.24 26.57 -0.22
N HIS A 134 -20.34 25.27 -0.51
CA HIS A 134 -19.41 24.28 0.02
C HIS A 134 -18.00 24.44 -0.55
N LYS A 135 -17.85 24.80 -1.83
CA LYS A 135 -16.54 25.13 -2.43
C LYS A 135 -15.87 26.28 -1.68
N ASN A 136 -16.57 27.41 -1.54
CA ASN A 136 -16.04 28.57 -0.82
C ASN A 136 -15.68 28.23 0.63
N ARG A 137 -16.47 27.39 1.30
CA ARG A 137 -16.17 26.91 2.65
C ARG A 137 -14.90 26.06 2.67
N LEU A 138 -14.81 25.04 1.82
CA LEU A 138 -13.65 24.14 1.77
C LEU A 138 -12.36 24.83 1.29
N GLU A 139 -12.45 25.89 0.50
CA GLU A 139 -11.28 26.69 0.09
C GLU A 139 -10.78 27.60 1.22
N SER A 140 -11.63 27.96 2.18
CA SER A 140 -11.30 28.89 3.28
C SER A 140 -11.02 28.22 4.62
N ILE A 141 -11.28 26.91 4.77
CA ILE A 141 -11.01 26.20 6.02
C ILE A 141 -9.51 26.04 6.29
N ASN A 142 -9.18 25.84 7.57
CA ASN A 142 -7.85 25.36 7.94
C ASN A 142 -7.66 23.92 7.41
N PHE A 143 -6.73 23.74 6.45
CA PHE A 143 -6.43 22.43 5.86
C PHE A 143 -5.95 21.39 6.87
N GLU A 144 -5.50 21.80 8.06
CA GLU A 144 -5.15 20.85 9.11
C GLU A 144 -6.34 19.98 9.53
N ILE A 145 -7.58 20.48 9.41
CA ILE A 145 -8.79 19.74 9.70
C ILE A 145 -8.93 18.51 8.76
N PRO A 146 -9.04 18.68 7.43
CA PRO A 146 -9.10 17.55 6.51
C PRO A 146 -7.81 16.73 6.52
N PHE A 147 -6.63 17.32 6.70
CA PHE A 147 -5.37 16.58 6.74
C PHE A 147 -5.28 15.66 7.97
N ARG A 148 -5.80 16.07 9.14
CA ARG A 148 -5.86 15.22 10.33
C ARG A 148 -6.73 13.98 10.14
N MET A 149 -7.74 14.06 9.28
CA MET A 149 -8.65 12.95 8.96
C MET A 149 -8.12 12.07 7.83
N THR A 150 -7.66 12.69 6.75
CA THR A 150 -7.36 12.00 5.48
C THR A 150 -5.89 11.66 5.31
N GLY A 151 -5.00 12.40 5.98
CA GLY A 151 -3.56 12.38 5.72
C GLY A 151 -3.26 12.86 4.30
N GLY A 152 -2.24 12.28 3.67
CA GLY A 152 -1.85 12.59 2.30
C GLY A 152 -2.48 11.67 1.24
N ARG A 153 -3.30 10.70 1.63
CA ARG A 153 -3.81 9.70 0.68
C ARG A 153 -4.89 10.32 -0.19
N MET A 154 -4.62 10.39 -1.50
CA MET A 154 -5.53 11.00 -2.49
C MET A 154 -6.96 10.42 -2.45
N LEU A 155 -7.10 9.12 -2.19
CA LEU A 155 -8.40 8.47 -2.03
C LEU A 155 -9.21 9.08 -0.88
N PHE A 156 -8.63 9.21 0.31
CA PHE A 156 -9.33 9.76 1.47
C PHE A 156 -9.61 11.26 1.31
N ILE A 157 -8.72 12.01 0.67
CA ILE A 157 -8.96 13.42 0.34
C ILE A 157 -10.22 13.56 -0.54
N ARG A 158 -10.36 12.72 -1.56
CA ARG A 158 -11.58 12.69 -2.40
C ARG A 158 -12.80 12.32 -1.59
N GLN A 159 -12.74 11.23 -0.82
CA GLN A 159 -13.86 10.77 0.01
C GLN A 159 -14.30 11.83 1.03
N TYR A 160 -13.38 12.62 1.60
CA TYR A 160 -13.73 13.72 2.47
C TYR A 160 -14.56 14.79 1.74
N VAL A 161 -14.12 15.23 0.55
CA VAL A 161 -14.86 16.21 -0.25
C VAL A 161 -16.22 15.66 -0.69
N ASP A 162 -16.26 14.40 -1.12
CA ASP A 162 -17.50 13.71 -1.52
C ASP A 162 -18.47 13.61 -0.32
N GLN A 163 -17.98 13.29 0.87
CA GLN A 163 -18.81 13.21 2.07
C GLN A 163 -19.31 14.60 2.50
N VAL A 164 -18.50 15.66 2.39
CA VAL A 164 -18.97 17.03 2.65
C VAL A 164 -20.07 17.45 1.67
N HIS A 165 -20.01 16.98 0.42
CA HIS A 165 -21.10 17.19 -0.52
C HIS A 165 -22.39 16.50 -0.07
N ILE A 166 -22.31 15.26 0.41
CA ILE A 166 -23.47 14.41 0.75
C ILE A 166 -24.07 14.79 2.12
N SER A 167 -23.23 14.95 3.13
CA SER A 167 -23.62 15.03 4.54
C SER A 167 -23.43 16.41 5.16
N GLY A 168 -22.83 17.35 4.42
CA GLY A 168 -22.43 18.66 4.95
C GLY A 168 -21.05 18.62 5.61
N TYR A 169 -20.57 19.80 6.02
CA TYR A 169 -19.24 19.95 6.59
C TYR A 169 -19.13 19.40 8.01
N PHE A 170 -18.04 18.70 8.28
CA PHE A 170 -17.69 18.14 9.60
C PHE A 170 -16.19 18.28 9.88
N GLU A 171 -15.85 18.23 11.17
CA GLU A 171 -14.49 18.34 11.69
C GLU A 171 -14.07 17.17 12.57
N ASP A 172 -15.04 16.43 13.13
CA ASP A 172 -14.76 15.26 13.96
C ASP A 172 -14.32 14.09 13.07
N PRO A 173 -13.10 13.53 13.26
CA PRO A 173 -12.68 12.34 12.55
C PRO A 173 -13.62 11.14 12.71
N MET A 174 -14.39 11.07 13.79
CA MET A 174 -15.38 10.02 14.02
C MET A 174 -16.65 10.19 13.19
N GLU A 175 -16.85 11.34 12.54
CA GLU A 175 -17.89 11.52 11.53
C GLU A 175 -17.40 11.09 10.13
N PHE A 176 -16.08 10.91 9.93
CA PHE A 176 -15.52 10.50 8.66
C PHE A 176 -15.71 8.99 8.43
N GLU A 177 -16.40 8.62 7.34
CA GLU A 177 -16.78 7.22 7.07
C GLU A 177 -15.57 6.25 7.03
N PRO A 178 -14.43 6.59 6.39
CA PRO A 178 -13.23 5.77 6.46
C PRO A 178 -12.69 5.54 7.87
N THR A 179 -12.87 6.47 8.81
CA THR A 179 -12.47 6.29 10.22
C THR A 179 -13.39 5.30 10.91
N LEU A 180 -14.70 5.39 10.67
CA LEU A 180 -15.68 4.45 11.23
C LEU A 180 -15.44 3.03 10.72
N THR A 181 -15.18 2.89 9.43
CA THR A 181 -14.81 1.60 8.81
C THR A 181 -13.53 1.04 9.41
N ALA A 182 -12.48 1.86 9.53
CA ALA A 182 -11.22 1.43 10.17
C ALA A 182 -11.41 1.04 11.64
N ARG A 183 -12.27 1.75 12.39
CA ARG A 183 -12.62 1.40 13.77
C ARG A 183 -13.31 0.05 13.84
N SER A 184 -14.28 -0.22 12.97
CA SER A 184 -14.96 -1.52 12.95
C SER A 184 -13.98 -2.67 12.70
N CYS A 185 -13.00 -2.49 11.81
CA CYS A 185 -11.94 -3.47 11.59
C CYS A 185 -11.06 -3.65 12.83
N LEU A 186 -10.66 -2.56 13.48
CA LEU A 186 -9.82 -2.61 14.68
C LEU A 186 -10.55 -3.27 15.86
N GLU A 187 -11.85 -3.08 16.00
CA GLU A 187 -12.65 -3.75 17.04
C GLU A 187 -12.65 -5.28 16.91
N ASP A 188 -12.51 -5.82 15.69
CA ASP A 188 -12.38 -7.27 15.47
C ASP A 188 -11.08 -7.83 16.06
N ASP A 189 -9.98 -7.07 16.03
CA ASP A 189 -8.72 -7.45 16.66
C ASP A 189 -8.82 -7.42 18.19
N PHE A 190 -9.58 -6.47 18.74
CA PHE A 190 -9.86 -6.42 20.19
C PHE A 190 -10.71 -7.61 20.67
N ARG A 191 -11.56 -8.18 19.80
CA ARG A 191 -12.42 -9.33 20.12
C ARG A 191 -11.68 -10.69 20.08
N GLY A 192 -10.37 -10.69 19.84
CA GLY A 192 -9.55 -11.90 19.96
C GLY A 192 -9.57 -12.81 18.72
N LYS A 193 -9.78 -12.25 17.52
CA LYS A 193 -9.60 -13.01 16.27
C LYS A 193 -8.12 -13.31 15.96
N ALA A 194 -7.19 -12.65 16.64
CA ALA A 194 -5.75 -12.86 16.50
C ALA A 194 -5.27 -14.09 17.28
N LYS A 195 -4.21 -14.74 16.80
CA LYS A 195 -3.62 -15.94 17.40
C LYS A 195 -2.51 -15.62 18.39
N THR A 196 -1.68 -14.64 18.06
CA THR A 196 -0.41 -14.34 18.75
C THR A 196 -0.52 -13.19 19.74
N TYR A 197 -1.51 -12.30 19.59
CA TYR A 197 -1.67 -11.12 20.44
C TYR A 197 -3.09 -10.96 20.98
N LYS A 198 -3.21 -10.16 22.04
CA LYS A 198 -4.48 -9.83 22.68
C LYS A 198 -4.68 -8.32 22.73
N LYS A 199 -5.78 -7.91 23.35
CA LYS A 199 -6.15 -6.52 23.57
C LYS A 199 -5.01 -5.66 24.17
N LYS A 200 -4.20 -6.22 25.09
CA LYS A 200 -3.13 -5.49 25.76
C LYS A 200 -2.06 -5.03 24.76
N GLU A 201 -1.63 -5.93 23.88
CA GLU A 201 -0.61 -5.64 22.86
C GLU A 201 -1.15 -4.64 21.83
N VAL A 202 -2.42 -4.77 21.42
CA VAL A 202 -3.06 -3.80 20.51
C VAL A 202 -3.11 -2.40 21.14
N LEU A 203 -3.51 -2.28 22.41
CA LEU A 203 -3.53 -0.99 23.12
C LEU A 203 -2.13 -0.40 23.24
N ARG A 204 -1.13 -1.24 23.52
CA ARG A 204 0.28 -0.81 23.58
C ARG A 204 0.73 -0.23 22.25
N VAL A 205 0.46 -0.90 21.14
CA VAL A 205 0.79 -0.41 19.79
C VAL A 205 0.06 0.88 19.44
N CYS A 206 -1.24 0.98 19.78
CA CYS A 206 -2.00 2.21 19.59
C CYS A 206 -1.34 3.38 20.32
N GLN A 207 -0.99 3.19 21.59
CA GLN A 207 -0.32 4.23 22.40
C GLN A 207 1.02 4.63 21.79
N LEU A 208 1.86 3.66 21.41
CA LEU A 208 3.16 3.93 20.79
C LEU A 208 3.04 4.74 19.49
N LEU A 209 2.06 4.43 18.64
CA LEU A 209 1.82 5.20 17.41
C LEU A 209 1.28 6.60 17.69
N LEU A 210 0.40 6.75 18.68
CA LEU A 210 -0.17 8.05 19.05
C LEU A 210 0.85 9.00 19.69
N ASP A 211 1.84 8.45 20.40
CA ASP A 211 2.94 9.20 21.01
C ASP A 211 4.12 9.45 20.04
N SER A 212 4.04 8.93 18.81
CA SER A 212 5.07 9.06 17.78
C SER A 212 4.78 10.16 16.76
N ASP A 213 5.78 10.49 15.94
CA ASP A 213 5.63 11.36 14.77
C ASP A 213 4.89 10.71 13.58
N GLY A 214 4.21 9.57 13.83
CA GLY A 214 3.39 8.85 12.84
C GLY A 214 3.93 7.49 12.43
N TYR A 215 5.08 7.08 12.96
CA TYR A 215 5.66 5.76 12.76
C TYR A 215 6.49 5.31 13.98
N ILE A 216 6.68 4.00 14.13
CA ILE A 216 7.48 3.38 15.19
C ILE A 216 8.49 2.39 14.59
N SER A 217 9.58 2.10 15.31
CA SER A 217 10.61 1.14 14.85
C SER A 217 10.03 -0.26 14.67
N TYR A 218 10.27 -0.89 13.51
CA TYR A 218 9.93 -2.30 13.34
C TYR A 218 10.77 -3.19 14.25
N GLY A 219 12.09 -2.97 14.27
CA GLY A 219 13.02 -3.74 15.10
C GLY A 219 12.71 -3.60 16.58
N GLY A 220 12.51 -2.37 17.05
CA GLY A 220 12.18 -2.10 18.45
C GLY A 220 10.86 -2.73 18.89
N LEU A 221 9.81 -2.67 18.06
CA LEU A 221 8.53 -3.31 18.41
C LEU A 221 8.64 -4.84 18.38
N SER A 222 9.38 -5.39 17.42
CA SER A 222 9.66 -6.82 17.33
C SER A 222 10.44 -7.35 18.54
N GLU A 223 11.36 -6.56 19.09
CA GLU A 223 12.07 -6.88 20.34
C GLU A 223 11.13 -6.83 21.55
N GLU A 224 10.20 -5.87 21.59
CA GLU A 224 9.25 -5.71 22.71
C GLU A 224 8.16 -6.79 22.72
N LEU A 225 7.56 -7.10 21.57
CA LEU A 225 6.36 -7.95 21.46
C LEU A 225 6.62 -9.33 20.83
N GLY A 226 7.77 -9.53 20.19
CA GLY A 226 8.09 -10.71 19.41
C GLY A 226 7.70 -10.59 17.93
N ASN A 227 8.53 -11.17 17.05
CA ASN A 227 8.32 -11.11 15.59
C ASN A 227 6.98 -11.69 15.16
N GLU A 228 6.55 -12.84 15.72
CA GLU A 228 5.29 -13.48 15.33
C GLU A 228 4.09 -12.57 15.61
N VAL A 229 4.13 -11.81 16.71
CA VAL A 229 3.09 -10.83 17.06
C VAL A 229 3.05 -9.69 16.04
N VAL A 230 4.20 -9.08 15.76
CA VAL A 230 4.28 -7.94 14.85
C VAL A 230 3.92 -8.34 13.42
N GLU A 231 4.38 -9.50 12.97
CA GLU A 231 4.04 -10.04 11.65
C GLU A 231 2.55 -10.32 11.52
N GLU A 232 1.90 -10.95 12.51
CA GLU A 232 0.44 -11.15 12.48
C GLU A 232 -0.31 -9.80 12.47
N MET A 233 0.14 -8.81 13.24
CA MET A 233 -0.47 -7.47 13.21
C MET A 233 -0.39 -6.83 11.82
N VAL A 234 0.70 -7.03 11.08
CA VAL A 234 0.83 -6.54 9.70
C VAL A 234 -0.07 -7.34 8.74
N GLU A 235 -0.08 -8.67 8.84
CA GLU A 235 -0.92 -9.55 8.01
C GLU A 235 -2.42 -9.26 8.17
N ARG A 236 -2.85 -8.88 9.38
CA ARG A 236 -4.23 -8.53 9.70
C ARG A 236 -4.59 -7.08 9.36
N ASN A 237 -3.66 -6.34 8.76
CA ASN A 237 -3.81 -4.91 8.45
C ASN A 237 -4.05 -4.03 9.69
N LEU A 238 -3.54 -4.42 10.85
CA LEU A 238 -3.49 -3.53 12.02
C LEU A 238 -2.37 -2.49 11.83
N LEU A 239 -1.20 -2.99 11.42
CA LEU A 239 -0.01 -2.21 11.15
C LEU A 239 0.38 -2.32 9.68
N HIS A 240 1.12 -1.32 9.20
CA HIS A 240 1.66 -1.31 7.86
C HIS A 240 3.18 -1.22 7.93
N TYR A 241 3.87 -2.25 7.42
CA TYR A 241 5.32 -2.28 7.37
C TYR A 241 5.84 -1.35 6.27
N ARG A 242 6.83 -0.53 6.60
CA ARG A 242 7.46 0.42 5.68
C ARG A 242 8.96 0.12 5.65
N PRO A 243 9.49 -0.50 4.58
CA PRO A 243 10.92 -0.69 4.47
C PRO A 243 11.61 0.66 4.23
N VAL A 244 12.91 0.72 4.53
CA VAL A 244 13.74 1.89 4.23
C VAL A 244 13.61 2.25 2.75
N SER A 245 13.20 3.48 2.47
CA SER A 245 12.99 3.98 1.12
C SER A 245 13.46 5.43 1.04
N ARG A 246 14.28 5.71 0.02
CA ARG A 246 14.67 7.09 -0.34
C ARG A 246 13.68 7.76 -1.30
N PHE A 247 12.67 7.01 -1.75
CA PHE A 247 11.67 7.50 -2.71
C PHE A 247 10.41 8.03 -2.01
N SER A 248 10.03 7.44 -0.88
CA SER A 248 8.86 7.91 -0.11
C SER A 248 9.21 9.18 0.66
N ARG A 249 8.30 10.17 0.64
CA ARG A 249 8.49 11.50 1.22
C ARG A 249 7.40 11.89 2.24
N ASP A 250 6.56 10.94 2.60
CA ASP A 250 5.38 11.14 3.46
C ASP A 250 5.69 11.11 4.96
N LEU A 251 6.76 10.41 5.36
CA LEU A 251 7.18 10.31 6.75
C LEU A 251 8.25 11.37 7.06
N ILE A 252 8.02 12.14 8.13
CA ILE A 252 8.90 13.23 8.56
C ILE A 252 9.16 13.06 10.06
N PRO A 253 10.43 12.91 10.49
CA PRO A 253 11.63 12.81 9.63
C PRO A 253 11.62 11.52 8.78
N PRO A 254 12.40 11.47 7.67
CA PRO A 254 12.52 10.25 6.89
C PRO A 254 13.14 9.12 7.73
N PRO A 255 12.54 7.92 7.76
CA PRO A 255 13.04 6.84 8.58
C PRO A 255 14.39 6.31 8.05
N THR A 256 15.33 6.09 8.95
CA THR A 256 16.66 5.49 8.65
C THR A 256 16.66 3.97 8.74
N GLU A 257 15.58 3.38 9.24
CA GLU A 257 15.36 1.95 9.39
C GLU A 257 13.97 1.55 8.92
N SER A 258 13.66 0.25 8.92
CA SER A 258 12.29 -0.20 8.66
C SER A 258 11.38 0.18 9.81
N VAL A 259 10.21 0.71 9.49
CA VAL A 259 9.25 1.23 10.47
C VAL A 259 7.86 0.66 10.26
N LEU A 260 6.99 0.87 11.24
CA LEU A 260 5.58 0.50 11.21
C LEU A 260 4.75 1.78 11.33
N THR A 261 3.69 1.87 10.54
CA THR A 261 2.68 2.93 10.64
C THR A 261 1.31 2.31 10.92
N ALA A 262 0.34 3.13 11.30
CA ALA A 262 -1.05 2.76 11.05
C ALA A 262 -1.26 2.57 9.53
N GLN A 263 -2.24 1.76 9.12
CA GLN A 263 -2.57 1.54 7.70
C GLN A 263 -2.93 2.82 6.94
N SER A 264 -3.47 3.80 7.66
CA SER A 264 -3.91 5.08 7.13
C SER A 264 -4.12 6.11 8.23
N LYS A 265 -4.28 7.38 7.85
CA LYS A 265 -4.67 8.42 8.80
C LYS A 265 -6.03 8.15 9.46
N PRO A 266 -7.09 7.70 8.75
CA PRO A 266 -8.32 7.23 9.38
C PRO A 266 -8.11 6.09 10.39
N ALA A 267 -7.25 5.12 10.09
CA ALA A 267 -6.93 4.05 11.03
C ALA A 267 -6.25 4.57 12.30
N LEU A 268 -5.35 5.55 12.18
CA LEU A 268 -4.74 6.21 13.34
C LEU A 268 -5.79 6.97 14.18
N ARG A 269 -6.77 7.61 13.55
CA ARG A 269 -7.88 8.27 14.27
C ARG A 269 -8.80 7.26 14.96
N ALA A 270 -9.02 6.11 14.34
CA ALA A 270 -9.75 5.00 14.97
C ALA A 270 -9.02 4.45 16.21
N MET A 271 -7.69 4.28 16.13
CA MET A 271 -6.84 3.91 17.27
C MET A 271 -6.97 4.92 18.42
N GLU A 272 -6.98 6.22 18.11
CA GLU A 272 -7.19 7.28 19.10
C GLU A 272 -8.56 7.15 19.82
N GLY A 273 -9.64 6.98 19.06
CA GLY A 273 -10.99 6.82 19.60
C GLY A 273 -11.14 5.57 20.49
N LEU A 274 -10.55 4.45 20.08
CA LEU A 274 -10.59 3.20 20.84
C LEU A 274 -9.70 3.26 22.09
N SER A 275 -8.53 3.90 22.02
CA SER A 275 -7.66 4.12 23.19
C SER A 275 -8.36 4.96 24.25
N LYS A 276 -9.13 5.99 23.87
CA LYS A 276 -9.96 6.76 24.82
C LYS A 276 -11.10 5.93 25.44
N THR A 277 -11.64 4.96 24.71
CA THR A 277 -12.74 4.10 25.17
C THR A 277 -12.24 3.02 26.14
N TYR A 278 -11.14 2.35 25.79
CA TYR A 278 -10.65 1.19 26.53
C TYR A 278 -9.49 1.50 27.50
N GLY A 279 -8.73 2.57 27.29
CA GLY A 279 -7.65 3.01 28.19
C GLY A 279 -8.15 3.60 29.50
N LYS A 280 -9.44 3.97 29.59
CA LYS A 280 -10.10 4.33 30.86
C LYS A 280 -10.54 3.11 31.69
N GLN A 281 -10.45 1.90 31.13
CA GLN A 281 -10.90 0.65 31.75
C GLN A 281 -9.75 -0.29 32.17
N SER A 282 -8.50 0.16 32.04
CA SER A 282 -7.27 -0.54 32.41
C SER A 282 -6.51 0.25 33.46
#